data_AF-A0A151EZ68-F1
#
_entry.id   AF-A0A151EZ68-F1
#
_cell.length_a   1.000
_cell.length_b   1.000
_cell.length_c   1.000
_cell.angle_alpha   90.00
_cell.angle_beta   90.00
_cell.angle_gamma   90.00
#
_symmetry.space_group_name_H-M   'P 1'
#
loop_
_entity.id
_entity.type
_entity.pdbx_description
1 polymer ?
#
loop_
_entity_poly.entity_id
_entity_poly.type
_entity_poly.pdbx_seq_one_letter_code
_entity_poly.pdbx_strand_id
1 'polypeptide(L)'
;MIDCTFYVEAQSNSKIAVENSLQELLREMKQGTDVVESAFEEILEHEHEGQPYYSGVLRLRIKADFRTYVALCMRLTPTAIDLNEGKEMLEKKDLLKVFGDISSRITKLSKKLGIAIQQTGGRIQEKPGIDPYVIDETLNYGGLLMKMVFEGQSNSEEQLKEAVMESVNASGGFVNKMNSKRTEGPEWTGVVGMEVLFEDIEDVFLAVVKLIPVAMSIVEPETTTLSMLEIQNIGMDLSEVVHSFVTESMASQL
;
A
#
# COMPACT_ATOMS: atom_id res chain seq x y z
N MET A 1 12.08 -12.69 10.62
CA MET A 1 11.99 -13.19 9.24
C MET A 1 10.60 -13.75 9.05
N ILE A 2 9.96 -13.39 7.95
CA ILE A 2 8.58 -13.76 7.62
C ILE A 2 8.62 -15.04 6.80
N ASP A 3 7.81 -16.03 7.18
CA ASP A 3 7.52 -17.24 6.42
C ASP A 3 6.05 -17.19 6.01
N CYS A 4 5.81 -17.03 4.71
CA CYS A 4 4.45 -16.89 4.18
C CYS A 4 4.25 -17.74 2.94
N THR A 5 2.99 -18.04 2.67
CA THR A 5 2.53 -18.66 1.43
C THR A 5 1.71 -17.65 0.66
N PHE A 6 2.16 -17.30 -0.55
CA PHE A 6 1.41 -16.50 -1.50
C PHE A 6 0.63 -17.39 -2.45
N TYR A 7 -0.61 -16.98 -2.73
CA TYR A 7 -1.43 -17.55 -3.78
C TYR A 7 -1.53 -16.50 -4.88
N VAL A 8 -0.90 -16.76 -6.02
CA VAL A 8 -0.93 -15.85 -7.16
C VAL A 8 -1.80 -16.45 -8.24
N GLU A 9 -2.88 -15.75 -8.58
CA GLU A 9 -3.83 -16.19 -9.59
C GLU A 9 -3.52 -15.58 -10.96
N ALA A 10 -3.71 -16.37 -12.02
CA ALA A 10 -3.74 -15.88 -13.39
C ALA A 10 -5.03 -16.34 -14.07
N GLN A 11 -5.68 -15.42 -14.78
CA GLN A 11 -6.90 -15.67 -15.52
C GLN A 11 -6.73 -15.28 -17.00
N SER A 12 -7.27 -16.10 -17.90
CA SER A 12 -7.24 -15.83 -19.34
C SER A 12 -8.30 -16.67 -20.08
N ASN A 13 -8.69 -16.24 -21.29
CA ASN A 13 -9.47 -17.06 -22.22
C ASN A 13 -8.66 -18.21 -22.87
N SER A 14 -7.37 -18.34 -22.53
CA SER A 14 -6.48 -19.41 -23.01
C SER A 14 -5.83 -20.15 -21.84
N LYS A 15 -6.13 -21.45 -21.72
CA LYS A 15 -5.52 -22.34 -20.72
C LYS A 15 -3.98 -22.32 -20.79
N ILE A 16 -3.43 -22.34 -21.99
CA ILE A 16 -1.98 -22.32 -22.24
C ILE A 16 -1.38 -20.97 -21.80
N ALA A 17 -2.10 -19.87 -21.95
CA ALA A 17 -1.64 -18.56 -21.50
C ALA A 17 -1.54 -18.49 -19.97
N VAL A 18 -2.54 -19.02 -19.25
CA VAL A 18 -2.50 -19.15 -17.78
C VAL A 18 -1.28 -19.98 -17.35
N GLU A 19 -1.11 -21.16 -17.94
CA GLU A 19 -0.01 -22.07 -17.60
C GLU A 19 1.36 -21.42 -17.84
N ASN A 20 1.58 -20.84 -19.01
CA ASN A 20 2.86 -20.20 -19.35
C ASN A 20 3.16 -19.01 -18.43
N SER A 21 2.16 -18.16 -18.15
CA SER A 21 2.31 -17.00 -17.26
C SER A 21 2.76 -17.41 -15.86
N LEU A 22 2.11 -18.42 -15.26
CA LEU A 22 2.47 -18.89 -13.93
C LEU A 22 3.83 -19.61 -13.92
N GLN A 23 4.19 -20.34 -14.99
CA GLN A 23 5.51 -20.97 -15.11
C GLN A 23 6.64 -19.94 -15.24
N GLU A 24 6.44 -18.89 -16.03
CA GLU A 24 7.38 -17.77 -16.16
C GLU A 24 7.56 -17.06 -14.82
N LEU A 25 6.46 -16.76 -14.13
CA LEU A 25 6.50 -16.18 -12.80
C LEU A 25 7.32 -17.02 -11.82
N LEU A 26 7.11 -18.34 -11.78
CA LEU A 26 7.89 -19.23 -10.92
C LEU A 26 9.39 -19.20 -11.25
N ARG A 27 9.74 -19.13 -12.54
CA ARG A 27 11.15 -19.03 -12.96
C ARG A 27 11.79 -17.74 -12.49
N GLU A 28 11.08 -16.61 -12.64
CA GLU A 28 11.54 -15.31 -12.17
C GLU A 28 11.70 -15.28 -10.64
N MET A 29 10.74 -15.84 -9.90
CA MET A 29 10.79 -15.92 -8.44
C MET A 29 12.04 -16.63 -7.93
N LYS A 30 12.41 -17.74 -8.58
CA LYS A 30 13.60 -18.52 -8.22
C LYS A 30 14.93 -17.81 -8.50
N GLN A 31 14.93 -16.69 -9.22
CA GLN A 31 16.16 -15.93 -9.57
C GLN A 31 16.56 -14.84 -8.56
N GLY A 32 15.86 -14.71 -7.44
CA GLY A 32 16.22 -13.69 -6.44
C GLY A 32 15.44 -13.72 -5.14
N THR A 33 14.56 -14.70 -4.94
CA THR A 33 13.78 -14.88 -3.70
C THR A 33 14.05 -16.27 -3.13
N ASP A 34 14.10 -16.38 -1.80
CA ASP A 34 14.17 -17.67 -1.11
C ASP A 34 12.80 -18.37 -1.16
N VAL A 35 12.55 -19.09 -2.27
CA VAL A 35 11.36 -19.90 -2.48
C VAL A 35 11.60 -21.27 -1.84
N VAL A 36 10.93 -21.51 -0.71
CA VAL A 36 11.03 -22.76 0.05
C VAL A 36 10.25 -23.88 -0.64
N GLU A 37 9.05 -23.57 -1.12
CA GLU A 37 8.15 -24.52 -1.78
C GLU A 37 7.32 -23.81 -2.85
N SER A 38 6.99 -24.53 -3.92
CA SER A 38 6.09 -24.05 -4.96
C SER A 38 5.19 -25.16 -5.48
N ALA A 39 3.91 -24.89 -5.68
CA ALA A 39 2.97 -25.83 -6.28
C ALA A 39 1.98 -25.10 -7.21
N PHE A 40 1.63 -25.72 -8.33
CA PHE A 40 0.53 -25.26 -9.18
C PHE A 40 -0.74 -25.98 -8.76
N GLU A 41 -1.83 -25.24 -8.60
CA GLU A 41 -3.16 -25.82 -8.48
C GLU A 41 -3.70 -26.21 -9.86
N GLU A 42 -4.76 -27.03 -9.86
CA GLU A 42 -5.43 -27.42 -11.10
C GLU A 42 -6.02 -26.19 -11.80
N ILE A 43 -5.79 -26.06 -13.10
CA ILE A 43 -6.41 -24.98 -13.90
C ILE A 43 -7.88 -25.32 -14.12
N LEU A 44 -8.75 -24.47 -13.60
CA LEU A 44 -10.20 -24.58 -13.70
C LEU A 44 -10.70 -23.87 -14.96
N GLU A 45 -11.74 -24.44 -15.57
CA GLU A 45 -12.47 -23.83 -16.68
C GLU A 45 -13.82 -23.33 -16.17
N HIS A 46 -14.17 -22.12 -16.58
CA HIS A 46 -15.39 -21.43 -16.20
C HIS A 46 -16.03 -20.83 -17.45
N GLU A 47 -17.31 -20.46 -17.34
CA GLU A 47 -18.04 -19.80 -18.43
C GLU A 47 -18.54 -18.43 -17.94
N HIS A 48 -18.24 -17.38 -18.70
CA HIS A 48 -18.76 -16.03 -18.47
C HIS A 48 -19.33 -15.47 -19.77
N GLU A 49 -20.61 -15.09 -19.75
CA GLU A 49 -21.32 -14.57 -20.93
C GLU A 49 -21.22 -15.49 -22.18
N GLY A 50 -21.19 -16.81 -21.98
CA GLY A 50 -21.07 -17.78 -23.07
C GLY A 50 -19.66 -17.95 -23.64
N GLN A 51 -18.64 -17.35 -23.02
CA GLN A 51 -17.23 -17.53 -23.38
C GLN A 51 -16.48 -18.28 -22.27
N PRO A 52 -15.64 -19.28 -22.63
CA PRO A 52 -14.81 -19.97 -21.65
C PRO A 52 -13.69 -19.06 -21.16
N TYR A 53 -13.42 -19.12 -19.85
CA TYR A 53 -12.23 -18.53 -19.24
C TYR A 53 -11.60 -19.54 -18.28
N TYR A 54 -10.28 -19.45 -18.14
CA TYR A 54 -9.47 -20.36 -17.35
C TYR A 54 -8.85 -19.58 -16.19
N SER A 55 -8.83 -20.19 -15.01
CA SER A 55 -8.12 -19.68 -13.83
C SER A 55 -7.15 -20.73 -13.31
N GLY A 56 -5.95 -20.30 -12.92
CA GLY A 56 -4.96 -21.13 -12.26
C GLY A 56 -4.28 -20.38 -11.13
N VAL A 57 -3.84 -21.11 -10.12
CA VAL A 57 -3.16 -20.56 -8.94
C VAL A 57 -1.76 -21.16 -8.81
N LEU A 58 -0.78 -20.29 -8.59
CA LEU A 58 0.57 -20.66 -8.18
C LEU A 58 0.71 -20.39 -6.67
N ARG A 59 0.91 -21.45 -5.90
CA ARG A 59 1.24 -21.38 -4.48
C ARG A 59 2.75 -21.26 -4.31
N LEU A 60 3.21 -20.22 -3.61
CA LEU A 60 4.63 -19.93 -3.35
C LEU A 60 4.86 -19.76 -1.86
N ARG A 61 5.57 -20.70 -1.22
CA ARG A 61 6.07 -20.49 0.14
C ARG A 61 7.44 -19.82 0.08
N ILE A 62 7.55 -18.68 0.74
CA ILE A 62 8.77 -17.86 0.72
C ILE A 62 9.23 -17.52 2.14
N LYS A 63 10.53 -17.26 2.29
CA LYS A 63 11.10 -16.62 3.47
C LYS A 63 11.72 -15.28 3.10
N ALA A 64 11.37 -14.23 3.82
CA ALA A 64 11.79 -12.87 3.49
C ALA A 64 11.91 -11.99 4.73
N ASP A 65 12.72 -10.94 4.65
CA ASP A 65 12.58 -9.80 5.57
C ASP A 65 11.34 -8.98 5.21
N PHE A 66 10.89 -8.12 6.13
CA PHE A 66 9.67 -7.32 5.95
C PHE A 66 9.70 -6.42 4.71
N ARG A 67 10.85 -5.82 4.39
CA ARG A 67 11.00 -4.94 3.22
C ARG A 67 10.83 -5.72 1.93
N THR A 68 11.42 -6.91 1.85
CA THR A 68 11.31 -7.83 0.72
C THR A 68 9.90 -8.39 0.60
N TYR A 69 9.27 -8.75 1.72
CA TYR A 69 7.87 -9.16 1.78
C TYR A 69 6.94 -8.11 1.17
N VAL A 70 7.04 -6.85 1.62
CA VAL A 70 6.27 -5.71 1.09
C VAL A 70 6.50 -5.55 -0.42
N ALA A 71 7.75 -5.60 -0.87
CA ALA A 71 8.09 -5.47 -2.29
C ALA A 71 7.48 -6.60 -3.13
N LEU A 72 7.41 -7.83 -2.60
CA LEU A 72 6.81 -8.97 -3.27
C LEU A 72 5.28 -8.86 -3.31
N CYS A 73 4.62 -8.44 -2.23
CA CYS A 73 3.16 -8.22 -2.21
C CYS A 73 2.76 -7.23 -3.33
N MET A 74 3.44 -6.09 -3.40
CA MET A 74 3.17 -5.10 -4.46
C MET A 74 3.52 -5.61 -5.87
N ARG A 75 4.47 -6.55 -6.02
CA ARG A 75 4.90 -7.03 -7.34
C ARG A 75 4.05 -8.17 -7.87
N LEU A 76 3.71 -9.11 -6.99
CA LEU A 76 3.00 -10.33 -7.33
C LEU A 76 1.50 -10.19 -7.19
N THR A 77 1.04 -9.21 -6.39
CA THR A 77 -0.36 -8.98 -6.06
C THR A 77 -1.09 -10.29 -5.74
N PRO A 78 -0.62 -11.06 -4.73
CA PRO A 78 -1.27 -12.30 -4.35
C PRO A 78 -2.74 -12.07 -4.03
N THR A 79 -3.59 -13.03 -4.41
CA THR A 79 -5.02 -13.02 -4.10
C THR A 79 -5.31 -13.49 -2.68
N ALA A 80 -4.37 -14.25 -2.09
CA ALA A 80 -4.37 -14.61 -0.68
C ALA A 80 -2.95 -14.74 -0.14
N ILE A 81 -2.79 -14.50 1.16
CA ILE A 81 -1.54 -14.63 1.89
C ILE A 81 -1.81 -15.40 3.18
N ASP A 82 -1.13 -16.54 3.37
CA ASP A 82 -1.10 -17.26 4.64
C ASP A 82 0.24 -17.02 5.34
N LEU A 83 0.23 -16.50 6.57
CA LEU A 83 1.45 -16.42 7.38
C LEU A 83 1.65 -17.68 8.20
N ASN A 84 2.80 -18.33 8.00
CA ASN A 84 3.24 -19.45 8.83
C ASN A 84 3.97 -18.92 10.07
N GLU A 85 4.82 -17.89 9.89
CA GLU A 85 5.54 -17.19 10.95
C GLU A 85 5.76 -15.72 10.54
N GLY A 86 5.67 -14.78 11.48
CA GLY A 86 5.94 -13.37 11.17
C GLY A 86 5.76 -12.46 12.37
N LYS A 87 6.86 -12.08 13.02
CA LYS A 87 6.86 -10.98 13.98
C LYS A 87 8.11 -10.15 13.73
N GLU A 88 7.93 -8.86 13.55
CA GLU A 88 9.01 -7.96 13.19
C GLU A 88 9.03 -6.76 14.14
N MET A 89 10.22 -6.36 14.55
CA MET A 89 10.44 -5.12 15.29
C MET A 89 11.31 -4.24 14.41
N LEU A 90 10.77 -3.12 13.98
CA LEU A 90 11.40 -2.24 13.01
C LEU A 90 11.77 -0.93 13.68
N GLU A 91 13.02 -0.49 13.51
CA GLU A 91 13.40 0.88 13.84
C GLU A 91 12.76 1.85 12.84
N LYS A 92 12.49 3.08 13.29
CA LYS A 92 11.92 4.14 12.45
C LYS A 92 12.64 4.32 11.12
N LYS A 93 13.97 4.17 11.09
CA LYS A 93 14.79 4.34 9.88
C LYS A 93 14.51 3.27 8.83
N ASP A 94 14.19 2.05 9.25
CA ASP A 94 13.96 0.92 8.36
C ASP A 94 12.51 0.93 7.87
N LEU A 95 11.56 1.29 8.75
CA LEU A 95 10.18 1.54 8.37
C LEU A 95 10.06 2.70 7.34
N LEU A 96 10.79 3.80 7.54
CA LEU A 96 10.85 4.90 6.57
C LEU A 96 11.44 4.49 5.20
N LYS A 97 12.39 3.54 5.16
CA LYS A 97 12.88 2.99 3.88
C LYS A 97 11.79 2.20 3.15
N VAL A 98 11.02 1.41 3.90
CA VAL A 98 9.88 0.67 3.34
C VAL A 98 8.86 1.64 2.75
N PHE A 99 8.48 2.68 3.50
CA PHE A 99 7.56 3.71 3.00
C PHE A 99 8.11 4.43 1.75
N GLY A 100 9.40 4.78 1.75
CA GLY A 100 10.05 5.37 0.58
C GLY A 100 10.01 4.47 -0.67
N ASP A 101 10.20 3.16 -0.51
CA ASP A 101 10.10 2.21 -1.60
C ASP A 101 8.67 2.11 -2.14
N ILE A 102 7.67 2.05 -1.25
CA ILE A 102 6.24 2.03 -1.61
C ILE A 102 5.91 3.28 -2.42
N SER A 103 6.18 4.48 -1.88
CA SER A 103 5.89 5.75 -2.57
C SER A 103 6.60 5.84 -3.92
N SER A 104 7.87 5.41 -4.00
CA SER A 104 8.62 5.38 -5.27
C SER A 104 7.97 4.46 -6.31
N ARG A 105 7.55 3.26 -5.88
CA ARG A 105 6.96 2.26 -6.76
C ARG A 105 5.60 2.70 -7.28
N ILE A 106 4.72 3.18 -6.39
CA ILE A 106 3.41 3.70 -6.78
C ILE A 106 3.54 4.94 -7.66
N THR A 107 4.45 5.86 -7.34
CA THR A 107 4.71 7.03 -8.21
C THR A 107 5.06 6.61 -9.64
N LYS A 108 5.94 5.61 -9.80
CA LYS A 108 6.32 5.09 -11.12
C LYS A 108 5.13 4.42 -11.82
N LEU A 109 4.31 3.68 -11.08
CA LEU A 109 3.14 3.00 -11.59
C LEU A 109 2.07 4.01 -12.05
N SER A 110 1.69 4.95 -11.18
CA SER A 110 0.76 6.05 -11.47
C SER A 110 1.20 6.83 -12.71
N LYS A 111 2.47 7.24 -12.81
CA LYS A 111 3.01 7.93 -14.00
C LYS A 111 2.93 7.09 -15.28
N LYS A 112 3.16 5.78 -15.18
CA LYS A 112 3.09 4.86 -16.33
C LYS A 112 1.66 4.65 -16.80
N LEU A 113 0.70 4.59 -15.88
CA LEU A 113 -0.70 4.27 -16.15
C LEU A 113 -1.58 5.52 -16.36
N GLY A 114 -1.09 6.71 -16.01
CA GLY A 114 -1.85 7.97 -16.12
C GLY A 114 -2.94 8.12 -15.06
N ILE A 115 -2.88 7.37 -13.96
CA ILE A 115 -3.90 7.37 -12.90
C ILE A 115 -3.48 8.31 -11.78
N ALA A 116 -4.39 9.21 -11.38
CA ALA A 116 -4.25 10.00 -10.17
C ALA A 116 -4.97 9.29 -9.02
N ILE A 117 -4.32 9.18 -7.86
CA ILE A 117 -4.95 8.54 -6.71
C ILE A 117 -5.83 9.58 -6.00
N GLN A 118 -7.09 9.24 -5.79
CA GLN A 118 -7.98 9.98 -4.92
C GLN A 118 -8.60 9.01 -3.93
N GLN A 119 -8.42 9.29 -2.64
CA GLN A 119 -9.22 8.67 -1.60
C GLN A 119 -10.39 9.59 -1.30
N THR A 120 -11.60 9.07 -1.43
CA THR A 120 -12.82 9.77 -1.03
C THR A 120 -13.61 8.91 -0.04
N GLY A 121 -14.25 9.56 0.94
CA GLY A 121 -14.99 8.90 2.01
C GLY A 121 -14.12 8.48 3.20
N GLY A 122 -14.71 8.38 4.40
CA GLY A 122 -14.01 7.97 5.63
C GLY A 122 -14.39 8.83 6.85
N ARG A 123 -13.59 8.74 7.93
CA ARG A 123 -13.77 9.62 9.10
C ARG A 123 -13.54 11.07 8.68
N ILE A 124 -14.35 12.00 9.19
CA ILE A 124 -14.20 13.43 8.91
C ILE A 124 -13.78 14.12 10.20
N GLN A 125 -12.61 14.77 10.18
CA GLN A 125 -12.18 15.68 11.24
C GLN A 125 -12.48 17.11 10.79
N GLU A 126 -13.25 17.87 11.59
CA GLU A 126 -13.64 19.23 11.20
C GLU A 126 -12.46 20.21 11.14
N LYS A 127 -11.47 20.05 12.02
CA LYS A 127 -10.29 20.93 12.12
C LYS A 127 -9.08 20.22 12.72
N PRO A 128 -7.85 20.63 12.36
CA PRO A 128 -6.63 20.15 13.02
C PRO A 128 -6.60 20.44 14.52
N GLY A 129 -5.87 19.59 15.24
CA GLY A 129 -5.60 19.73 16.66
C GLY A 129 -6.16 18.54 17.43
N ILE A 130 -5.28 17.82 18.10
CA ILE A 130 -5.62 16.66 18.94
C ILE A 130 -5.23 17.01 20.38
N ASP A 131 -6.04 16.58 21.34
CA ASP A 131 -5.69 16.69 22.75
C ASP A 131 -4.35 15.95 23.00
N PRO A 132 -3.34 16.59 23.62
CA PRO A 132 -2.08 15.94 23.95
C PRO A 132 -2.25 14.64 24.74
N TYR A 133 -3.24 14.55 25.62
CA TYR A 133 -3.53 13.32 26.37
C TYR A 133 -3.94 12.17 25.43
N VAL A 134 -4.72 12.46 24.39
CA VAL A 134 -5.11 11.46 23.38
C VAL A 134 -3.90 11.04 22.56
N ILE A 135 -3.00 11.96 22.18
CA ILE A 135 -1.75 11.61 21.50
C ILE A 135 -0.94 10.64 22.37
N ASP A 136 -0.72 10.98 23.64
CA ASP A 136 0.04 10.13 24.56
C ASP A 136 -0.65 8.77 24.75
N GLU A 137 -1.97 8.73 24.89
CA GLU A 137 -2.73 7.49 25.02
C GLU A 137 -2.59 6.60 23.77
N THR A 138 -2.82 7.14 22.58
CA THR A 138 -2.70 6.42 21.31
C THR A 138 -1.28 5.86 21.11
N LEU A 139 -0.25 6.64 21.40
CA LEU A 139 1.15 6.18 21.31
C LEU A 139 1.43 5.03 22.29
N ASN A 140 0.87 5.08 23.50
CA ASN A 140 0.99 3.99 24.48
C ASN A 140 0.31 2.69 24.05
N TYR A 141 -0.68 2.76 23.16
CA TYR A 141 -1.38 1.60 22.60
C TYR A 141 -0.86 1.16 21.22
N GLY A 142 0.31 1.65 20.80
CA GLY A 142 0.98 1.20 19.57
C GLY A 142 0.73 2.07 18.35
N GLY A 143 0.03 3.20 18.51
CA GLY A 143 -0.14 4.17 17.44
C GLY A 143 1.16 4.89 17.05
N LEU A 144 1.09 5.65 15.97
CA LEU A 144 2.22 6.38 15.39
C LEU A 144 1.90 7.86 15.22
N LEU A 145 2.84 8.72 15.62
CA LEU A 145 2.82 10.15 15.28
C LEU A 145 3.83 10.40 14.17
N MET A 146 3.35 10.88 13.03
CA MET A 146 4.16 11.10 11.83
C MET A 146 4.07 12.53 11.34
N LYS A 147 5.09 12.96 10.60
CA LYS A 147 5.00 14.13 9.73
C LYS A 147 5.00 13.67 8.29
N MET A 148 4.04 14.18 7.52
CA MET A 148 3.86 13.85 6.10
C MET A 148 3.76 15.14 5.31
N VAL A 149 4.34 15.13 4.11
CA VAL A 149 4.26 16.25 3.17
C VAL A 149 3.65 15.74 1.88
N PHE A 150 2.65 16.46 1.38
CA PHE A 150 1.95 16.17 0.14
C PHE A 150 2.11 17.33 -0.82
N GLU A 151 2.23 17.04 -2.10
CA GLU A 151 2.26 18.02 -3.18
C GLU A 151 0.93 17.98 -3.92
N GLY A 152 0.41 19.15 -4.31
CA GLY A 152 -0.82 19.21 -5.09
C GLY A 152 -1.12 20.58 -5.66
N GLN A 153 -2.24 20.64 -6.38
CA GLN A 153 -2.76 21.85 -7.03
C GLN A 153 -4.24 21.98 -6.74
N SER A 154 -4.69 23.21 -6.48
CA SER A 154 -6.10 23.55 -6.34
C SER A 154 -6.35 25.03 -6.68
N ASN A 155 -7.62 25.45 -6.67
CA ASN A 155 -8.00 26.84 -6.92
C ASN A 155 -7.57 27.77 -5.78
N SER A 156 -7.42 27.26 -4.55
CA SER A 156 -6.93 28.01 -3.38
C SER A 156 -6.12 27.14 -2.42
N GLU A 157 -5.42 27.79 -1.49
CA GLU A 157 -4.70 27.13 -0.39
C GLU A 157 -5.64 26.29 0.48
N GLU A 158 -6.78 26.88 0.85
CA GLU A 158 -7.77 26.27 1.72
C GLU A 158 -8.34 24.99 1.09
N GLN A 159 -8.70 25.04 -0.19
CA GLN A 159 -9.21 23.87 -0.90
C GLN A 159 -8.18 22.74 -0.98
N LEU A 160 -6.89 23.05 -1.18
CA LEU A 160 -5.87 22.00 -1.17
C LEU A 160 -5.71 21.40 0.23
N LYS A 161 -5.69 22.24 1.26
CA LYS A 161 -5.56 21.78 2.66
C LYS A 161 -6.73 20.91 3.08
N GLU A 162 -7.96 21.29 2.73
CA GLU A 162 -9.17 20.51 2.99
C GLU A 162 -9.10 19.16 2.27
N ALA A 163 -8.82 19.14 0.97
CA ALA A 163 -8.73 17.91 0.20
C ALA A 163 -7.66 16.94 0.72
N VAL A 164 -6.47 17.44 1.09
CA VAL A 164 -5.41 16.61 1.66
C VAL A 164 -5.81 16.10 3.05
N MET A 165 -6.43 16.94 3.88
CA MET A 165 -6.90 16.54 5.21
C MET A 165 -7.99 15.46 5.14
N GLU A 166 -8.98 15.63 4.28
CA GLU A 166 -10.00 14.62 4.02
C GLU A 166 -9.38 13.30 3.56
N SER A 167 -8.38 13.36 2.66
CA SER A 167 -7.68 12.17 2.18
C SER A 167 -6.89 11.45 3.28
N VAL A 168 -6.24 12.20 4.18
CA VAL A 168 -5.54 11.64 5.34
C VAL A 168 -6.52 11.01 6.33
N ASN A 169 -7.65 11.68 6.61
CA ASN A 169 -8.66 11.13 7.50
C ASN A 169 -9.37 9.90 6.90
N ALA A 170 -9.54 9.87 5.57
CA ALA A 170 -10.03 8.71 4.83
C ALA A 170 -9.16 7.46 5.02
N SER A 171 -7.85 7.67 5.15
CA SER A 171 -6.87 6.62 5.43
C SER A 171 -6.64 6.37 6.93
N GLY A 172 -7.53 6.82 7.82
CA GLY A 172 -7.48 6.54 9.26
C GLY A 172 -6.64 7.51 10.10
N GLY A 173 -5.96 8.48 9.50
CA GLY A 173 -5.11 9.44 10.21
C GLY A 173 -5.88 10.62 10.81
N PHE A 174 -5.45 11.11 11.97
CA PHE A 174 -5.95 12.32 12.61
C PHE A 174 -4.90 13.44 12.55
N VAL A 175 -5.30 14.62 12.11
CA VAL A 175 -4.39 15.74 11.88
C VAL A 175 -4.23 16.56 13.15
N ASN A 176 -3.02 16.59 13.70
CA ASN A 176 -2.67 17.44 14.85
C ASN A 176 -2.28 18.85 14.42
N LYS A 177 -1.39 18.96 13.43
CA LYS A 177 -0.90 20.24 12.91
C LYS A 177 -0.88 20.20 11.39
N MET A 178 -1.17 21.33 10.77
CA MET A 178 -1.13 21.46 9.32
C MET A 178 -0.59 22.84 8.95
N ASN A 179 0.34 22.88 8.00
CA ASN A 179 0.83 24.11 7.40
C ASN A 179 1.01 23.90 5.90
N SER A 180 1.11 25.00 5.14
CA SER A 180 1.23 24.92 3.70
C SER A 180 2.27 25.90 3.18
N LYS A 181 2.79 25.65 1.98
CA LYS A 181 3.68 26.55 1.29
C LYS A 181 3.43 26.50 -0.21
N ARG A 182 3.14 27.65 -0.81
CA ARG A 182 3.02 27.80 -2.26
C ARG A 182 4.36 27.54 -2.95
N THR A 183 4.33 26.84 -4.08
CA THR A 183 5.46 26.59 -4.98
C THR A 183 5.21 27.26 -6.35
N GLU A 184 6.20 27.23 -7.24
CA GLU A 184 6.04 27.77 -8.60
C GLU A 184 5.11 26.86 -9.43
N GLY A 185 4.04 27.41 -9.99
CA GLY A 185 3.08 26.67 -10.82
C GLY A 185 1.83 27.47 -11.18
N PRO A 186 1.00 26.98 -12.12
CA PRO A 186 -0.33 27.52 -12.36
C PRO A 186 -1.24 27.33 -11.13
N GLU A 187 -2.25 28.18 -10.99
CA GLU A 187 -3.20 28.15 -9.85
C GLU A 187 -2.50 28.17 -8.48
N TRP A 188 -3.13 27.66 -7.42
CA TRP A 188 -2.45 27.41 -6.16
C TRP A 188 -1.82 26.02 -6.18
N THR A 189 -0.58 25.96 -6.67
CA THR A 189 0.30 24.79 -6.54
C THR A 189 1.16 24.95 -5.29
N GLY A 190 1.28 23.90 -4.49
CA GLY A 190 2.02 23.97 -3.24
C GLY A 190 2.25 22.63 -2.58
N VAL A 191 2.89 22.70 -1.41
CA VAL A 191 3.06 21.57 -0.50
C VAL A 191 2.25 21.79 0.77
N VAL A 192 1.61 20.72 1.26
CA VAL A 192 0.90 20.68 2.53
C VAL A 192 1.68 19.76 3.46
N GLY A 193 2.20 20.33 4.55
CA GLY A 193 2.91 19.59 5.60
C GLY A 193 2.01 19.37 6.81
N MET A 194 1.95 18.14 7.30
CA MET A 194 1.02 17.73 8.35
C MET A 194 1.73 16.91 9.42
N GLU A 195 1.32 17.07 10.66
CA GLU A 195 1.61 16.14 11.76
C GLU A 195 0.34 15.32 11.99
N VAL A 196 0.43 14.00 11.81
CA VAL A 196 -0.69 13.07 11.73
C VAL A 196 -0.50 11.95 12.75
N LEU A 197 -1.52 11.70 13.56
CA LEU A 197 -1.61 10.59 14.49
C LEU A 197 -2.37 9.45 13.82
N PHE A 198 -1.79 8.26 13.79
CA PHE A 198 -2.45 7.03 13.37
C PHE A 198 -2.61 6.12 14.57
N GLU A 199 -3.80 5.54 14.73
CA GLU A 199 -4.10 4.58 15.80
C GLU A 199 -3.52 3.20 15.47
N ASP A 200 -3.45 2.87 14.19
CA ASP A 200 -2.96 1.60 13.66
C ASP A 200 -1.85 1.83 12.62
N ILE A 201 -0.87 0.94 12.59
CA ILE A 201 0.18 0.94 11.57
C ILE A 201 -0.35 0.56 10.19
N GLU A 202 -1.38 -0.28 10.09
CA GLU A 202 -2.02 -0.67 8.83
C GLU A 202 -2.52 0.57 8.07
N ASP A 203 -3.16 1.50 8.78
CA ASP A 203 -3.64 2.78 8.27
C ASP A 203 -2.49 3.65 7.70
N VAL A 204 -1.30 3.58 8.32
CA VAL A 204 -0.11 4.27 7.80
C VAL A 204 0.30 3.70 6.44
N PHE A 205 0.35 2.38 6.31
CA PHE A 205 0.68 1.73 5.02
C PHE A 205 -0.34 2.11 3.94
N LEU A 206 -1.62 2.14 4.31
CA LEU A 206 -2.70 2.55 3.42
C LEU A 206 -2.55 4.01 2.98
N ALA A 207 -2.28 4.92 3.92
CA ALA A 207 -2.05 6.33 3.63
C ALA A 207 -0.82 6.51 2.71
N VAL A 208 0.28 5.77 2.95
CA VAL A 208 1.50 5.88 2.14
C VAL A 208 1.28 5.38 0.71
N VAL A 209 0.61 4.23 0.54
CA VAL A 209 0.39 3.64 -0.79
C VAL A 209 -0.65 4.43 -1.60
N LYS A 210 -1.67 4.99 -0.95
CA LYS A 210 -2.74 5.74 -1.63
C LYS A 210 -2.43 7.23 -1.80
N LEU A 211 -1.80 7.88 -0.83
CA LEU A 211 -1.62 9.34 -0.86
C LEU A 211 -0.25 9.77 -1.37
N ILE A 212 0.71 8.83 -1.48
CA ILE A 212 2.06 9.06 -2.03
C ILE A 212 2.71 10.35 -1.49
N PRO A 213 2.94 10.46 -0.17
CA PRO A 213 3.61 11.62 0.40
C PRO A 213 5.00 11.82 -0.24
N VAL A 214 5.36 13.07 -0.53
CA VAL A 214 6.66 13.45 -1.09
C VAL A 214 7.78 13.45 -0.04
N ALA A 215 7.44 13.59 1.23
CA ALA A 215 8.35 13.44 2.35
C ALA A 215 7.62 12.92 3.59
N MET A 216 8.33 12.13 4.41
CA MET A 216 7.81 11.55 5.64
C MET A 216 8.88 11.52 6.74
N SER A 217 8.45 11.61 7.99
CA SER A 217 9.27 11.28 9.15
C SER A 217 8.40 10.75 10.29
N ILE A 218 8.89 9.75 11.02
CA ILE A 218 8.24 9.27 12.24
C ILE A 218 8.72 10.16 13.40
N VAL A 219 7.78 10.74 14.14
CA VAL A 219 8.05 11.50 15.36
C VAL A 219 8.18 10.52 16.52
N GLU A 220 7.17 9.68 16.71
CA GLU A 220 7.14 8.59 17.70
C GLU A 220 6.32 7.41 17.14
N PRO A 221 6.62 6.16 17.54
CA PRO A 221 7.72 5.73 18.41
C PRO A 221 9.04 5.51 17.64
N GLU A 222 10.13 5.23 18.37
CA GLU A 222 11.44 4.89 17.78
C GLU A 222 11.45 3.49 17.13
N THR A 223 10.63 2.58 17.65
CA THR A 223 10.49 1.21 17.18
C THR A 223 9.02 0.82 17.10
N THR A 224 8.64 0.16 16.02
CA THR A 224 7.28 -0.40 15.83
C THR A 224 7.38 -1.92 15.80
N THR A 225 6.49 -2.59 16.53
CA THR A 225 6.38 -4.05 16.50
C THR A 225 5.17 -4.43 15.66
N LEU A 226 5.38 -5.29 14.67
CA LEU A 226 4.32 -5.84 13.82
C LEU A 226 4.05 -7.28 14.23
N SER A 227 2.79 -7.56 14.51
CA SER A 227 2.22 -8.89 14.68
C SER A 227 2.03 -9.59 13.33
N MET A 228 1.74 -10.90 13.37
CA MET A 228 1.43 -11.65 12.15
C MET A 228 0.20 -11.06 11.45
N LEU A 229 -0.84 -10.72 12.21
CA LEU A 229 -2.08 -10.20 11.62
C LEU A 229 -1.83 -8.89 10.86
N GLU A 230 -1.11 -7.94 11.48
CA GLU A 230 -0.76 -6.67 10.84
C GLU A 230 0.09 -6.89 9.58
N ILE A 231 1.09 -7.79 9.64
CA ILE A 231 1.91 -8.11 8.46
C ILE A 231 1.04 -8.64 7.32
N GLN A 232 0.11 -9.55 7.62
CA GLN A 232 -0.78 -10.14 6.61
C GLN A 232 -1.69 -9.08 6.01
N ASN A 233 -2.35 -8.27 6.83
CA ASN A 233 -3.27 -7.22 6.40
C ASN A 233 -2.54 -6.19 5.54
N ILE A 234 -1.36 -5.72 5.97
CA ILE A 234 -0.50 -4.83 5.17
C ILE A 234 -0.21 -5.45 3.80
N GLY A 235 0.16 -6.73 3.75
CA GLY A 235 0.42 -7.42 2.48
C GLY A 235 -0.81 -7.50 1.57
N MET A 236 -1.99 -7.78 2.13
CA MET A 236 -3.25 -7.84 1.40
C MET A 236 -3.66 -6.47 0.86
N ASP A 237 -3.65 -5.43 1.70
CA ASP A 237 -4.02 -4.07 1.32
C ASP A 237 -3.11 -3.52 0.21
N LEU A 238 -1.80 -3.73 0.33
CA LEU A 238 -0.84 -3.33 -0.71
C LEU A 238 -1.09 -4.06 -2.03
N SER A 239 -1.47 -5.33 -1.96
CA SER A 239 -1.77 -6.15 -3.15
C SER A 239 -3.06 -5.67 -3.82
N GLU A 240 -4.10 -5.40 -3.04
CA GLU A 240 -5.39 -4.88 -3.51
C GLU A 240 -5.23 -3.51 -4.17
N VAL A 241 -4.53 -2.58 -3.52
CA VAL A 241 -4.31 -1.24 -4.07
C VAL A 241 -3.53 -1.30 -5.39
N VAL A 242 -2.48 -2.13 -5.49
CA VAL A 242 -1.76 -2.28 -6.76
C VAL A 242 -2.64 -2.93 -7.83
N HIS A 243 -3.43 -3.94 -7.46
CA HIS A 243 -4.36 -4.58 -8.38
C HIS A 243 -5.41 -3.60 -8.91
N SER A 244 -5.97 -2.74 -8.06
CA SER A 244 -6.95 -1.73 -8.47
C SER A 244 -6.35 -0.75 -9.49
N PHE A 245 -5.10 -0.33 -9.31
CA PHE A 245 -4.40 0.52 -10.30
C PHE A 245 -4.31 -0.13 -11.68
N VAL A 246 -3.97 -1.42 -11.73
CA VAL A 246 -3.84 -2.13 -13.00
C VAL A 246 -5.21 -2.26 -13.67
N THR A 247 -6.23 -2.65 -12.91
CA THR A 247 -7.59 -2.85 -13.43
C THR A 247 -8.24 -1.54 -13.87
N GLU A 248 -8.12 -0.45 -13.10
CA GLU A 248 -8.62 0.88 -13.49
C GLU A 248 -7.93 1.39 -14.77
N SER A 249 -6.63 1.14 -14.92
CA SER A 249 -5.91 1.52 -16.14
C SER A 249 -6.47 0.80 -17.36
N MET A 250 -6.74 -0.50 -17.24
CA MET A 250 -7.34 -1.29 -18.32
C MET A 250 -8.75 -0.80 -18.66
N ALA A 251 -9.57 -0.46 -17.66
CA ALA A 251 -10.90 0.08 -17.88
C ALA A 251 -10.87 1.45 -18.57
N SER A 252 -9.91 2.31 -18.25
CA SER A 252 -9.76 3.63 -18.88
C SER A 252 -9.31 3.61 -20.35
N GLN A 253 -8.87 2.44 -20.86
CA GLN A 253 -8.43 2.23 -22.24
C GLN A 253 -9.50 1.64 -23.16
N LEU A 254 -10.68 1.30 -22.62
CA LEU A 254 -11.86 0.80 -23.35
C LEU A 254 -12.87 1.94 -23.60
#